data_AF-A0A2M7ARG1-F1
#
_entry.id   AF-A0A2M7ARG1-F1
#
_cell.length_a   1.000
_cell.length_b   1.000
_cell.length_c   1.000
_cell.angle_alpha   90.00
_cell.angle_beta   90.00
_cell.angle_gamma   90.00
#
_symmetry.space_group_name_H-M   'P 1'
#
loop_
_entity.id
_entity.type
_entity.pdbx_description
1 polymer ?
#
loop_
_entity_poly.entity_id
_entity_poly.type
_entity_poly.pdbx_seq_one_letter_code
_entity_poly.pdbx_strand_id
1 'polypeptide(L)' 'MNAVLRKLGKKRKPIRVIYVSTYIPQKCGIATFTKDVTNAINMLNPYALAEIMAVIKQGENPDFPWEVKYK' A
#
# COMPACT_ATOMS: atom_id res chain seq x y z
N MET A 1 -23.87 -4.81 8.43
CA MET A 1 -22.78 -3.98 7.86
C MET A 1 -21.92 -3.20 8.88
N ASN A 2 -22.04 -3.36 10.22
CA ASN A 2 -21.63 -2.24 11.12
C ASN A 2 -20.64 -2.51 12.27
N ALA A 3 -20.14 -3.73 12.49
CA ALA A 3 -19.19 -3.96 13.60
C ALA A 3 -17.76 -3.48 13.30
N VAL A 4 -17.30 -3.66 12.05
CA VAL A 4 -15.93 -3.30 11.62
C VAL A 4 -15.76 -1.79 11.55
N LEU A 5 -16.68 -1.07 10.89
CA LEU A 5 -16.65 0.39 10.79
C LEU A 5 -16.68 1.07 12.17
N ARG A 6 -17.50 0.55 13.10
CA ARG A 6 -17.59 1.07 14.48
C ARG A 6 -16.28 0.92 15.27
N LYS A 7 -15.45 -0.07 14.96
CA LYS A 7 -14.12 -0.27 15.59
C LYS A 7 -13.02 0.60 14.95
N LEU A 8 -13.20 0.99 13.69
CA LEU A 8 -12.32 1.89 12.93
C LEU A 8 -12.56 3.38 13.24
N GLY A 9 -13.78 3.75 13.65
CA GLY A 9 -14.11 5.14 14.03
C GLY A 9 -13.52 5.64 15.35
N LYS A 10 -12.83 4.78 16.12
CA LYS A 10 -12.17 5.20 17.37
C LYS A 10 -10.78 5.73 17.03
N LYS A 11 -10.50 7.01 17.35
CA LYS A 11 -9.19 7.64 17.13
C LYS A 11 -8.09 6.80 17.81
N ARG A 12 -7.24 6.14 17.02
CA ARG A 12 -6.06 5.41 17.50
C ARG A 12 -4.82 6.23 17.26
N LYS A 13 -3.77 6.01 18.05
CA LYS A 13 -2.44 6.55 17.72
C LYS A 13 -2.04 6.01 16.34
N PRO A 14 -1.57 6.86 15.42
CA PRO A 14 -1.06 6.41 14.13
C PRO A 14 0.04 5.37 14.35
N ILE A 15 -0.08 4.23 13.67
CA ILE A 15 0.97 3.22 13.64
C ILE A 15 1.81 3.52 12.40
N ARG A 16 3.13 3.56 12.56
CA ARG A 16 4.04 3.63 11.41
C ARG A 16 4.11 2.24 10.79
N VAL A 17 3.63 2.11 9.55
CA VAL A 17 3.55 0.84 8.81
C VAL A 17 4.11 1.06 7.41
N ILE A 18 4.89 0.10 6.93
CA ILE A 18 5.31 0.00 5.53
C ILE A 18 5.03 -1.42 5.04
N TYR A 19 4.54 -1.55 3.81
CA TYR A 19 4.24 -2.84 3.19
C TYR A 19 5.39 -3.27 2.28
N VAL A 20 5.81 -4.53 2.39
CA VAL A 20 6.90 -5.09 1.56
C VAL A 20 6.29 -5.97 0.47
N SER A 21 6.64 -5.72 -0.80
CA SER A 21 6.11 -6.48 -1.94
C SER A 21 7.04 -6.41 -3.15
N THR A 22 7.00 -7.41 -4.03
CA THR A 22 7.64 -7.38 -5.37
C THR A 22 6.83 -6.50 -6.34
N TYR A 23 6.48 -5.28 -5.90
CA TYR A 23 5.45 -4.38 -6.42
C TYR A 23 5.24 -4.46 -7.95
N ILE A 24 3.96 -4.56 -8.34
CA ILE A 24 3.38 -4.74 -9.68
C ILE A 24 4.37 -4.62 -10.88
N PRO A 25 4.47 -5.60 -11.79
CA PRO A 25 4.96 -5.36 -13.14
C PRO A 25 4.09 -4.30 -13.84
N GLN A 26 4.73 -3.23 -14.30
CA GLN A 26 4.10 -1.99 -14.75
C GLN A 26 3.22 -2.09 -16.01
N LYS A 27 3.02 -3.28 -16.58
CA LYS A 27 2.43 -3.45 -17.92
C LYS A 27 1.35 -4.54 -18.10
N CYS A 28 0.96 -5.33 -17.08
CA CYS A 28 -0.04 -6.40 -17.30
C CYS A 28 -1.00 -6.63 -16.10
N GLY A 29 -2.30 -6.51 -16.40
CA GLY A 29 -3.42 -6.28 -15.46
C GLY A 29 -3.87 -7.41 -14.53
N ILE A 30 -3.01 -8.37 -14.18
CA ILE A 30 -3.30 -9.35 -13.09
C ILE A 30 -2.45 -9.12 -11.84
N ALA A 31 -1.43 -8.27 -11.93
CA ALA A 31 -0.47 -8.06 -10.84
C ALA A 31 -0.72 -6.79 -10.01
N THR A 32 -1.94 -6.23 -10.07
CA THR A 32 -2.33 -5.00 -9.35
C THR A 32 -2.68 -5.22 -7.88
N PHE A 33 -2.60 -6.46 -7.37
CA PHE A 33 -2.98 -6.79 -5.99
C PHE A 33 -2.45 -5.80 -4.95
N THR A 34 -1.16 -5.45 -5.02
CA THR A 34 -0.57 -4.52 -4.05
C THR A 34 -1.22 -3.14 -4.14
N LYS A 35 -1.48 -2.63 -5.35
CA LYS A 35 -2.17 -1.36 -5.59
C LYS A 35 -3.60 -1.38 -5.06
N ASP A 36 -4.34 -2.44 -5.37
CA ASP A 36 -5.75 -2.58 -4.99
C ASP A 36 -5.89 -2.62 -3.46
N VAL A 37 -5.02 -3.37 -2.79
CA VAL A 37 -4.96 -3.43 -1.33
C VAL A 37 -4.57 -2.09 -0.74
N THR A 38 -3.53 -1.43 -1.25
CA THR A 38 -3.08 -0.13 -0.72
C THR A 38 -4.12 0.96 -0.93
N ASN A 39 -4.85 0.93 -2.05
CA ASN A 39 -5.97 1.84 -2.29
C ASN A 39 -7.09 1.64 -1.28
N ALA A 40 -7.48 0.38 -1.00
CA ALA A 40 -8.49 0.07 0.00
C ALA A 40 -8.05 0.52 1.41
N ILE A 41 -6.77 0.34 1.77
CA ILE A 41 -6.21 0.83 3.04
C ILE A 41 -6.27 2.35 3.12
N ASN A 42 -5.88 3.06 2.05
CA ASN A 42 -5.92 4.51 1.98
C ASN A 42 -7.34 5.05 2.14
N MET A 43 -8.34 4.39 1.55
CA MET A 43 -9.76 4.74 1.72
C MET A 43 -10.22 4.57 3.18
N LEU A 44 -9.71 3.56 3.89
CA LEU A 44 -10.04 3.32 5.29
C LEU A 44 -9.27 4.22 6.26
N ASN A 45 -8.11 4.73 5.86
CA ASN A 45 -7.24 5.56 6.70
C ASN A 45 -6.61 6.73 5.91
N PRO A 46 -7.40 7.75 5.55
CA PRO A 46 -6.92 8.86 4.72
C PRO A 46 -5.86 9.74 5.43
N TYR A 47 -5.71 9.62 6.75
CA TYR A 47 -4.77 10.40 7.55
C TYR A 47 -3.38 9.77 7.66
N ALA A 48 -3.22 8.53 7.22
CA ALA A 48 -1.93 7.85 7.14
C ALA A 48 -1.93 6.90 5.96
N LEU A 49 -1.54 7.45 4.81
CA LEU A 49 -1.49 6.72 3.55
C LEU A 49 -0.45 5.60 3.62
N ALA A 50 -0.74 4.49 2.95
CA ALA A 50 0.12 3.33 2.85
C ALA A 50 1.42 3.68 2.09
N GLU A 51 2.54 3.26 2.68
CA GLU A 51 3.87 3.33 2.06
C GLU A 51 4.35 1.92 1.70
N ILE A 52 5.14 1.82 0.64
CA ILE A 52 5.59 0.53 0.08
C ILE A 52 7.11 0.50 -0.01
N MET A 53 7.69 -0.62 0.42
CA MET A 53 9.05 -1.02 0.10
C MET A 53 8.98 -2.08 -1.00
N ALA A 54 9.46 -1.72 -2.19
CA ALA A 54 9.50 -2.64 -3.31
C ALA A 54 10.70 -3.58 -3.16
N VAL A 55 10.52 -4.86 -3.47
CA VAL A 55 11.62 -5.82 -3.64
C VAL A 55 11.90 -5.91 -5.12
N ILE A 56 13.07 -5.41 -5.55
CA ILE A 56 13.50 -5.42 -6.94
C ILE A 56 14.64 -6.41 -7.16
N LYS A 57 14.78 -6.92 -8.38
CA LYS A 57 15.97 -7.67 -8.74
C LYS A 57 17.15 -6.72 -8.96
N GLN A 58 18.34 -7.20 -8.66
CA GLN A 58 19.57 -6.45 -8.87
C GLN A 58 19.70 -6.06 -10.36
N GLY A 59 19.98 -4.77 -10.62
CA GLY A 59 20.11 -4.22 -11.97
C GLY A 59 18.79 -3.71 -12.57
N GLU A 60 17.64 -3.96 -11.93
CA GLU A 60 16.37 -3.35 -12.33
C GLU A 60 16.24 -1.94 -11.75
N ASN A 61 15.67 -1.02 -12.52
CA ASN A 61 15.33 0.32 -12.05
C ASN A 61 13.95 0.76 -12.57
N PRO A 62 12.88 0.07 -12.15
CA PRO A 62 11.52 0.41 -12.57
C PRO A 62 11.09 1.78 -12.03
N ASP A 63 10.23 2.46 -12.79
CA ASP A 63 9.70 3.78 -12.42
C ASP A 63 8.50 3.65 -11.48
N PHE A 64 8.74 3.63 -10.18
CA PHE A 64 7.66 3.41 -9.23
C PHE A 64 6.79 4.65 -8.99
N PRO A 65 5.48 4.48 -8.72
CA PRO A 65 4.62 5.58 -8.32
C PRO A 65 4.91 6.04 -6.89
N TRP A 66 4.30 7.15 -6.48
CA TRP A 66 4.57 7.86 -5.22
C TRP A 66 4.42 6.99 -3.96
N GLU A 67 3.63 5.92 -4.00
CA GLU A 67 3.43 5.02 -2.87
C GLU A 67 4.71 4.25 -2.48
N VAL A 68 5.64 4.04 -3.42
CA VAL A 68 6.90 3.33 -3.16
C VAL A 68 7.94 4.31 -2.63
N LYS A 69 8.40 4.08 -1.40
CA LYS A 69 9.39 4.93 -0.71
C LYS A 69 10.81 4.37 -0.73
N TYR A 70 10.91 3.05 -0.80
CA TYR A 70 12.18 2.32 -0.82
C TYR A 70 12.10 1.19 -1.85
N LYS A 71 13.24 0.82 -2.41
CA LYS A 71 13.41 -0.25 -3.40
C LYS A 71 14.67 -1.04 -3.09
#